data_AF-A0A0S8DN25-F1
#
_entry.id   AF-A0A0S8DN25-F1
#
_cell.length_a   1.000
_cell.length_b   1.000
_cell.length_c   1.000
_cell.angle_alpha   90.00
_cell.angle_beta   90.00
_cell.angle_gamma   90.00
#
_symmetry.space_group_name_H-M   'P 1'
#
loop_
_entity.id
_entity.type
_entity.pdbx_description
1 polymer ?
#
loop_
_entity_poly.entity_id
_entity_poly.type
_entity_poly.pdbx_seq_one_letter_code
_entity_poly.pdbx_strand_id
1 'polypeptide(L)'
;MCRKPSCTISCILVVGFVFVGAGRGADPDLVGYWKFDETSGVTALDASGNGNDGTLNGDPQWVPGRLGGALEFDGDGDYVDCGNDAIFNITGQITVACWIKVTAFTIDWQAIFTMGDDSWRLQRQTSTDNLCWACTGVTGTPGNWWLHGDVNVNDGEWHHAVGVYDGSKYYLYVDGELDVSKDTSGAMSTSSYPVMIGANAQQSGREFEGLIDDVRVYKRALTDVEILGVMAGGGAQYPFASGPAPRDGAYHADTWATLSWRAGDYAVSHDVYLSDNFDDVGSGRADAFKGSQSETMYIVGFPGFAYPDGLVPPTPTVWCPAPPITGE
;
A
#
# COMPACT_ATOMS: atom_id res chain seq x y z
N MET A 1 1.70 76.94 14.97
CA MET A 1 1.99 75.78 15.83
C MET A 1 1.85 74.51 14.99
N CYS A 2 2.93 74.08 14.34
CA CYS A 2 2.95 72.86 13.51
C CYS A 2 3.31 71.65 14.37
N ARG A 3 2.39 70.69 14.49
CA ARG A 3 2.68 69.36 15.05
C ARG A 3 3.18 68.44 13.93
N LYS A 4 4.36 67.84 14.13
CA LYS A 4 4.96 66.85 13.22
C LYS A 4 4.13 65.55 13.24
N PRO A 5 3.85 64.90 12.10
CA PRO A 5 3.30 63.55 12.09
C PRO A 5 4.42 62.53 12.24
N SER A 6 4.35 61.71 13.29
CA SER A 6 5.21 60.55 13.51
C SER A 6 4.67 59.36 12.70
N CYS A 7 5.45 58.88 11.73
CA CYS A 7 5.17 57.69 10.93
C CYS A 7 5.69 56.46 11.68
N THR A 8 4.80 55.57 12.11
CA THR A 8 5.18 54.31 12.78
C THR A 8 5.16 53.19 11.73
N ILE A 9 6.34 52.69 11.37
CA ILE A 9 6.48 51.52 10.48
C ILE A 9 6.28 50.27 11.33
N SER A 10 5.19 49.55 11.10
CA SER A 10 4.91 48.25 11.73
C SER A 10 5.43 47.15 10.80
N CYS A 11 6.52 46.50 11.19
CA CYS A 11 7.02 45.31 10.50
C CYS A 11 6.23 44.09 10.98
N ILE A 12 5.28 43.61 10.18
CA ILE A 12 4.60 42.34 10.42
C ILE A 12 5.57 41.23 10.00
N LEU A 13 6.10 40.52 11.00
CA LEU A 13 6.94 39.35 10.81
C LEU A 13 6.02 38.14 10.58
N VAL A 14 5.78 37.80 9.31
CA VAL A 14 5.02 36.60 8.92
C VAL A 14 5.95 35.40 9.13
N VAL A 15 5.77 34.70 10.25
CA VAL A 15 6.38 33.39 10.47
C VAL A 15 5.59 32.39 9.63
N GLY A 16 6.08 32.11 8.42
CA GLY A 16 5.58 31.02 7.61
C GLY A 16 5.94 29.70 8.27
N PHE A 17 4.95 29.03 8.86
CA PHE A 17 5.06 27.61 9.19
C PHE A 17 5.05 26.84 7.87
N VAL A 18 6.22 26.43 7.42
CA VAL A 18 6.33 25.37 6.43
C VAL A 18 5.93 24.10 7.16
N PHE A 19 4.70 23.63 6.94
CA PHE A 19 4.38 22.23 7.18
C PHE A 19 5.23 21.43 6.19
N VAL A 20 6.39 20.96 6.66
CA VAL A 20 7.05 19.82 6.02
C VAL A 20 6.07 18.67 6.26
N GLY A 21 5.33 18.30 5.21
CA GLY A 21 4.48 17.12 5.25
C GLY A 21 5.31 15.97 5.81
N ALA A 22 4.83 15.35 6.89
CA ALA A 22 5.41 14.12 7.38
C ALA A 22 5.55 13.19 6.17
N GLY A 23 6.79 12.78 5.87
CA GLY A 23 7.06 11.89 4.76
C GLY A 23 6.13 10.69 4.90
N ARG A 24 5.20 10.54 3.94
CA ARG A 24 4.43 9.31 3.73
C ARG A 24 5.48 8.21 3.77
N GLY A 25 5.47 7.38 4.82
CA GLY A 25 6.38 6.24 4.88
C GLY A 25 5.98 5.31 3.76
N ALA A 26 6.62 5.45 2.61
CA ALA A 26 6.47 4.55 1.49
C ALA A 26 6.86 3.16 1.98
N ASP A 27 6.03 2.17 1.67
CA ASP A 27 6.38 0.78 1.92
C ASP A 27 7.68 0.49 1.13
N PRO A 28 8.80 0.13 1.78
CA PRO A 28 10.05 -0.17 1.09
C PRO A 28 9.97 -1.40 0.17
N ASP A 29 8.90 -2.19 0.33
CA ASP A 29 8.58 -3.32 -0.52
C ASP A 29 7.57 -2.98 -1.63
N LEU A 30 7.07 -1.74 -1.71
CA LEU A 30 6.35 -1.24 -2.89
C LEU A 30 7.34 -1.05 -4.04
N VAL A 31 7.13 -1.80 -5.12
CA VAL A 31 8.01 -1.81 -6.29
C VAL A 31 7.52 -0.83 -7.35
N GLY A 32 6.22 -0.76 -7.59
CA GLY A 32 5.62 0.16 -8.56
C GLY A 32 4.19 0.51 -8.17
N TYR A 33 3.79 1.75 -8.44
CA TYR A 33 2.44 2.24 -8.20
C TYR A 33 1.99 3.23 -9.28
N TRP A 34 1.14 2.77 -10.21
CA TRP A 34 0.56 3.60 -11.26
C TRP A 34 -0.90 3.90 -10.93
N LYS A 35 -1.16 5.16 -10.58
CA LYS A 35 -2.51 5.64 -10.22
C LYS A 35 -3.40 5.89 -11.42
N PHE A 36 -2.79 6.23 -12.55
CA PHE A 36 -3.48 6.72 -13.73
C PHE A 36 -4.30 8.00 -13.51
N ASP A 37 -3.83 8.87 -12.61
CA ASP A 37 -4.43 10.19 -12.33
C ASP A 37 -4.06 11.27 -13.37
N GLU A 38 -3.19 10.93 -14.32
CA GLU A 38 -2.85 11.81 -15.43
C GLU A 38 -4.05 12.03 -16.35
N THR A 39 -4.09 13.21 -16.97
CA THR A 39 -5.20 13.58 -17.88
C THR A 39 -4.79 13.64 -19.35
N SER A 40 -3.50 13.42 -19.65
CA SER A 40 -2.94 13.53 -21.00
C SER A 40 -1.50 13.04 -21.07
N GLY A 41 -1.04 12.73 -22.28
CA GLY A 41 0.34 12.31 -22.54
C GLY A 41 0.46 10.80 -22.65
N VAL A 42 1.69 10.32 -22.79
CA VAL A 42 2.02 8.90 -23.01
C VAL A 42 2.77 8.30 -21.83
N THR A 43 2.78 8.97 -20.68
CA THR A 43 3.53 8.54 -19.50
C THR A 43 2.55 8.35 -18.35
N ALA A 44 2.56 7.16 -17.75
CA ALA A 44 1.92 6.86 -16.48
C ALA A 44 2.96 6.94 -15.37
N LEU A 45 2.82 7.86 -14.42
CA LEU A 45 3.86 8.08 -13.41
C LEU A 45 3.85 6.98 -12.34
N ASP A 46 5.04 6.55 -11.94
CA ASP A 46 5.24 5.65 -10.81
C ASP A 46 5.29 6.44 -9.49
N ALA A 47 4.20 6.38 -8.74
CA ALA A 47 4.06 7.01 -7.43
C ALA A 47 4.79 6.27 -6.29
N SER A 48 5.44 5.13 -6.56
CA SER A 48 6.24 4.41 -5.55
C SER A 48 7.54 5.14 -5.20
N GLY A 49 8.04 5.98 -6.11
CA GLY A 49 9.32 6.66 -5.97
C GLY A 49 10.53 5.86 -6.48
N ASN A 50 10.31 4.69 -7.10
CA ASN A 50 11.37 3.88 -7.70
C ASN A 50 11.70 4.28 -9.15
N GLY A 51 10.88 5.13 -9.77
CA GLY A 51 11.12 5.66 -11.12
C GLY A 51 10.76 4.67 -12.23
N ASN A 52 9.86 3.72 -11.95
CA ASN A 52 9.36 2.76 -12.92
C ASN A 52 8.21 3.35 -13.75
N ASP A 53 8.36 4.59 -14.23
CA ASP A 53 7.31 5.27 -15.00
C ASP A 53 6.93 4.42 -16.22
N GLY A 54 5.62 4.25 -16.43
CA GLY A 54 5.07 3.49 -17.54
C GLY A 54 4.99 4.34 -18.80
N THR A 55 5.21 3.72 -19.96
CA THR A 55 4.98 4.34 -21.28
C THR A 55 3.78 3.69 -21.96
N LEU A 56 2.78 4.50 -22.30
CA LEU A 56 1.61 4.08 -23.06
C LEU A 56 2.01 3.80 -24.51
N ASN A 57 1.55 2.67 -25.03
CA ASN A 57 1.69 2.25 -26.43
C ASN A 57 0.31 1.91 -26.98
N GLY A 58 0.11 2.12 -28.28
CA GLY A 58 -1.22 2.11 -28.89
C GLY A 58 -1.88 3.48 -28.71
N ASP A 59 -3.18 3.46 -28.38
CA ASP A 59 -4.00 4.61 -28.09
C ASP A 59 -4.96 4.42 -26.88
N PRO A 60 -4.47 3.94 -25.71
CA PRO A 60 -5.29 3.89 -24.51
C PRO A 60 -5.70 5.31 -24.08
N GLN A 61 -6.90 5.43 -23.53
CA GLN A 61 -7.50 6.74 -23.20
C GLN A 61 -7.52 7.00 -21.69
N TRP A 62 -7.12 8.22 -21.30
CA TRP A 62 -7.27 8.71 -19.93
C TRP A 62 -8.75 9.02 -19.65
N VAL A 63 -9.35 8.33 -18.68
CA VAL A 63 -10.77 8.47 -18.33
C VAL A 63 -10.95 8.60 -16.81
N PRO A 64 -12.11 9.06 -16.30
CA PRO A 64 -12.40 8.99 -14.87
C PRO A 64 -12.39 7.55 -14.36
N GLY A 65 -11.63 7.31 -13.29
CA GLY A 65 -11.43 5.99 -12.69
C GLY A 65 -12.27 5.71 -11.46
N ARG A 66 -11.92 4.63 -10.76
CA ARG A 66 -12.44 4.29 -9.44
C ARG A 66 -11.86 5.21 -8.37
N LEU A 67 -10.58 5.55 -8.48
CA LEU A 67 -9.80 6.38 -7.58
C LEU A 67 -9.09 7.50 -8.36
N GLY A 68 -9.86 8.49 -8.79
CA GLY A 68 -9.32 9.59 -9.59
C GLY A 68 -9.42 9.29 -11.08
N GLY A 69 -8.30 9.02 -11.74
CA GLY A 69 -8.24 8.66 -13.16
C GLY A 69 -8.08 7.16 -13.40
N ALA A 70 -8.18 6.73 -14.65
CA ALA A 70 -7.97 5.35 -15.12
C ALA A 70 -7.52 5.37 -16.59
N LEU A 71 -7.06 4.22 -17.07
CA LEU A 71 -6.86 3.98 -18.50
C LEU A 71 -7.94 3.06 -19.03
N GLU A 72 -8.54 3.45 -20.16
CA GLU A 72 -9.40 2.62 -20.99
C GLU A 72 -8.57 1.98 -22.11
N PHE A 73 -8.70 0.66 -22.23
CA PHE A 73 -8.05 -0.19 -23.23
C PHE A 73 -9.14 -0.81 -24.11
N ASP A 74 -8.93 -0.83 -25.42
CA ASP A 74 -9.94 -1.27 -26.40
C ASP A 74 -9.82 -2.74 -26.85
N GLY A 75 -8.83 -3.47 -26.33
CA GLY A 75 -8.55 -4.85 -26.72
C GLY A 75 -7.72 -5.01 -27.99
N ASP A 76 -7.18 -3.93 -28.57
CA ASP A 76 -6.36 -3.96 -29.79
C ASP A 76 -5.08 -3.11 -29.67
N GLY A 77 -4.00 -3.74 -29.22
CA GLY A 77 -2.65 -3.15 -29.26
C GLY A 77 -2.34 -2.12 -28.15
N ASP A 78 -3.30 -1.82 -27.28
CA ASP A 78 -3.13 -0.93 -26.13
C ASP A 78 -2.41 -1.59 -24.95
N TYR A 79 -1.37 -0.93 -24.42
CA TYR A 79 -0.72 -1.35 -23.18
C TYR A 79 0.15 -0.24 -22.57
N VAL A 80 0.53 -0.44 -21.31
CA VAL A 80 1.56 0.35 -20.63
C VAL A 80 2.80 -0.52 -20.42
N ASP A 81 3.94 -0.09 -20.98
CA ASP A 81 5.25 -0.69 -20.74
C ASP A 81 5.89 -0.05 -19.51
N CYS A 82 6.03 -0.82 -18.43
CA CYS A 82 6.63 -0.40 -17.16
C CYS A 82 8.13 -0.72 -17.05
N GLY A 83 8.74 -1.24 -18.12
CA GLY A 83 10.14 -1.61 -18.19
C GLY A 83 10.46 -2.98 -17.58
N ASN A 84 11.76 -3.32 -17.56
CA ASN A 84 12.29 -4.56 -17.00
C ASN A 84 13.45 -4.29 -16.03
N ASP A 85 13.26 -3.31 -15.15
CA ASP A 85 14.27 -2.97 -14.16
C ASP A 85 14.48 -4.10 -13.15
N ALA A 86 15.69 -4.19 -12.60
CA ALA A 86 16.08 -5.29 -11.72
C ALA A 86 15.22 -5.41 -10.45
N ILE A 87 14.49 -4.35 -10.07
CA ILE A 87 13.54 -4.36 -8.96
C ILE A 87 12.34 -5.29 -9.21
N PHE A 88 12.01 -5.59 -10.47
CA PHE A 88 10.97 -6.55 -10.85
C PHE A 88 11.43 -8.02 -10.81
N ASN A 89 12.72 -8.29 -10.58
CA ASN A 89 13.26 -9.65 -10.43
C ASN A 89 12.92 -10.25 -9.06
N ILE A 90 11.62 -10.33 -8.75
CA ILE A 90 11.07 -10.82 -7.51
C ILE A 90 11.07 -12.36 -7.56
N THR A 91 11.77 -13.00 -6.62
CA THR A 91 11.89 -14.47 -6.55
C THR A 91 11.20 -15.08 -5.33
N GLY A 92 10.80 -14.25 -4.37
CA GLY A 92 10.17 -14.66 -3.12
C GLY A 92 8.67 -14.41 -3.13
N GLN A 93 8.22 -13.64 -2.14
CA GLN A 93 6.83 -13.24 -2.00
C GLN A 93 6.48 -12.10 -2.96
N ILE A 94 5.21 -12.02 -3.35
CA ILE A 94 4.71 -10.94 -4.22
C ILE A 94 3.24 -10.66 -3.93
N THR A 95 2.86 -9.39 -4.08
CA THR A 95 1.46 -8.98 -4.20
C THR A 95 1.31 -8.09 -5.42
N VAL A 96 0.27 -8.35 -6.21
CA VAL A 96 -0.13 -7.52 -7.34
C VAL A 96 -1.59 -7.13 -7.15
N ALA A 97 -1.90 -5.85 -7.23
CA ALA A 97 -3.25 -5.32 -7.02
C ALA A 97 -3.61 -4.29 -8.09
N CYS A 98 -4.87 -4.27 -8.51
CA CYS A 98 -5.42 -3.23 -9.38
C CYS A 98 -6.95 -3.20 -9.29
N TRP A 99 -7.53 -2.06 -9.64
CA TRP A 99 -8.94 -1.97 -9.98
C TRP A 99 -9.13 -2.28 -11.46
N ILE A 100 -10.15 -3.05 -11.78
CA ILE A 100 -10.58 -3.35 -13.15
C ILE A 100 -12.06 -3.08 -13.33
N LYS A 101 -12.47 -2.73 -14.55
CA LYS A 101 -13.87 -2.68 -14.95
C LYS A 101 -14.01 -3.25 -16.35
N VAL A 102 -14.75 -4.36 -16.46
CA VAL A 102 -14.86 -5.14 -17.70
C VAL A 102 -16.33 -5.49 -17.93
N THR A 103 -16.82 -5.31 -19.16
CA THR A 103 -18.19 -5.72 -19.54
C THR A 103 -18.26 -7.11 -20.18
N ALA A 104 -17.15 -7.58 -20.73
CA ALA A 104 -16.99 -8.92 -21.28
C ALA A 104 -15.50 -9.22 -21.44
N PHE A 105 -15.13 -10.49 -21.32
CA PHE A 105 -13.84 -10.96 -21.79
C PHE A 105 -14.03 -11.58 -23.18
N THR A 106 -13.31 -11.06 -24.17
CA THR A 106 -13.49 -11.36 -25.59
C THR A 106 -12.33 -12.17 -26.17
N ILE A 107 -11.20 -12.21 -25.46
CA ILE A 107 -9.96 -12.85 -25.89
C ILE A 107 -9.51 -13.90 -24.85
N ASP A 108 -8.93 -14.99 -25.33
CA ASP A 108 -8.30 -15.99 -24.46
C ASP A 108 -7.05 -15.41 -23.79
N TRP A 109 -6.93 -15.62 -22.47
CA TRP A 109 -5.81 -15.17 -21.67
C TRP A 109 -5.60 -13.64 -21.59
N GLN A 110 -6.68 -12.84 -21.64
CA GLN A 110 -6.57 -11.38 -21.52
C GLN A 110 -5.74 -10.95 -20.31
N ALA A 111 -4.66 -10.24 -20.58
CA ALA A 111 -3.64 -9.87 -19.63
C ALA A 111 -4.01 -8.55 -18.95
N ILE A 112 -4.07 -8.55 -17.62
CA ILE A 112 -4.40 -7.35 -16.85
C ILE A 112 -3.10 -6.67 -16.43
N PHE A 113 -2.24 -7.40 -15.71
CA PHE A 113 -0.95 -6.91 -15.25
C PHE A 113 0.04 -8.07 -15.11
N THR A 114 1.13 -8.03 -15.89
CA THR A 114 1.97 -9.22 -16.13
C THR A 114 3.45 -8.88 -16.27
N MET A 115 4.32 -9.87 -15.99
CA MET A 115 5.75 -9.88 -16.38
C MET A 115 6.06 -11.03 -17.36
N GLY A 116 5.03 -11.54 -18.03
CA GLY A 116 5.10 -12.67 -18.96
C GLY A 116 4.78 -14.04 -18.36
N ASP A 117 4.74 -15.04 -19.23
CA ASP A 117 4.36 -16.42 -18.88
C ASP A 117 5.44 -17.14 -18.05
N ASP A 118 6.70 -16.70 -18.16
CA ASP A 118 7.85 -17.27 -17.45
C ASP A 118 8.02 -16.72 -16.02
N SER A 119 7.24 -15.71 -15.61
CA SER A 119 7.27 -15.15 -14.25
C SER A 119 5.84 -15.08 -13.67
N TRP A 120 5.32 -13.90 -13.34
CA TRP A 120 4.00 -13.72 -12.73
C TRP A 120 3.00 -13.01 -13.66
N ARG A 121 1.71 -13.28 -13.45
CA ARG A 121 0.62 -12.67 -14.22
C ARG A 121 -0.71 -12.70 -13.47
N LEU A 122 -1.36 -11.54 -13.43
CA LEU A 122 -2.78 -11.38 -13.17
C LEU A 122 -3.49 -11.19 -14.51
N GLN A 123 -4.44 -12.04 -14.79
CA GLN A 123 -5.09 -12.13 -16.11
C GLN A 123 -6.44 -12.81 -15.99
N ARG A 124 -7.20 -12.84 -17.08
CA ARG A 124 -8.33 -13.76 -17.26
C ARG A 124 -7.87 -15.08 -17.88
N GLN A 125 -8.62 -16.17 -17.70
CA GLN A 125 -8.29 -17.50 -18.26
C GLN A 125 -8.75 -17.67 -19.73
N THR A 126 -9.23 -18.86 -20.15
CA THR A 126 -9.64 -19.23 -21.52
C THR A 126 -11.14 -19.47 -21.63
N SER A 127 -11.65 -20.57 -21.08
CA SER A 127 -13.07 -20.91 -21.23
C SER A 127 -13.93 -20.38 -20.09
N THR A 128 -13.33 -19.74 -19.10
CA THR A 128 -14.01 -19.10 -17.98
C THR A 128 -13.69 -17.62 -17.99
N ASP A 129 -14.68 -16.82 -17.62
CA ASP A 129 -14.56 -15.36 -17.51
C ASP A 129 -14.04 -14.92 -16.14
N ASN A 130 -13.38 -15.85 -15.43
CA ASN A 130 -12.87 -15.64 -14.10
C ASN A 130 -11.41 -15.19 -14.14
N LEU A 131 -11.02 -14.47 -13.10
CA LEU A 131 -9.64 -14.06 -12.88
C LEU A 131 -8.73 -15.25 -12.62
N CYS A 132 -7.47 -15.08 -12.96
CA CYS A 132 -6.42 -16.07 -12.85
C CYS A 132 -5.13 -15.41 -12.36
N TRP A 133 -4.60 -15.94 -11.26
CA TRP A 133 -3.30 -15.55 -10.72
C TRP A 133 -2.29 -16.67 -10.92
N ALA A 134 -1.09 -16.36 -11.40
CA ALA A 134 -0.04 -17.37 -11.57
C ALA A 134 1.35 -16.79 -11.33
N CYS A 135 2.19 -17.58 -10.68
CA CYS A 135 3.64 -17.39 -10.65
C CYS A 135 4.34 -18.67 -11.16
N THR A 136 5.34 -18.51 -12.03
CA THR A 136 6.13 -19.62 -12.59
C THR A 136 7.37 -19.87 -11.72
N GLY A 137 7.93 -21.08 -11.76
CA GLY A 137 9.15 -21.46 -11.03
C GLY A 137 8.90 -22.10 -9.65
N VAL A 138 7.73 -21.87 -9.07
CA VAL A 138 7.33 -22.51 -7.81
C VAL A 138 6.89 -23.96 -8.04
N THR A 139 7.06 -24.78 -7.01
CA THR A 139 6.61 -26.17 -6.95
C THR A 139 5.09 -26.27 -6.99
N GLY A 140 4.64 -26.99 -8.00
CA GLY A 140 3.29 -27.46 -8.25
C GLY A 140 3.40 -28.58 -9.28
N THR A 141 2.34 -29.34 -9.53
CA THR A 141 2.35 -30.24 -10.70
C THR A 141 2.66 -29.39 -11.94
N PRO A 142 3.66 -29.74 -12.78
CA PRO A 142 3.91 -29.00 -14.01
C PRO A 142 2.62 -28.87 -14.81
N GLY A 143 2.24 -27.63 -15.17
CA GLY A 143 0.92 -27.33 -15.74
C GLY A 143 -0.20 -27.08 -14.71
N ASN A 144 0.11 -26.75 -13.45
CA ASN A 144 -0.85 -26.34 -12.42
C ASN A 144 -0.36 -25.09 -11.66
N TRP A 145 0.17 -24.11 -12.39
CA TRP A 145 0.66 -22.85 -11.79
C TRP A 145 -0.43 -21.78 -11.66
N TRP A 146 -1.62 -22.06 -12.19
CA TRP A 146 -2.75 -21.16 -12.22
C TRP A 146 -3.63 -21.34 -10.98
N LEU A 147 -3.99 -20.23 -10.35
CA LEU A 147 -5.05 -20.14 -9.37
C LEU A 147 -6.24 -19.46 -10.06
N HIS A 148 -7.29 -20.22 -10.33
CA HIS A 148 -8.50 -19.74 -10.98
C HIS A 148 -9.50 -19.29 -9.92
N GLY A 149 -9.99 -18.06 -10.05
CA GLY A 149 -11.06 -17.53 -9.22
C GLY A 149 -12.43 -18.11 -9.56
N ASP A 150 -13.39 -17.85 -8.68
CA ASP A 150 -14.79 -18.23 -8.83
C ASP A 150 -15.71 -17.01 -8.97
N VAL A 151 -15.27 -15.83 -8.53
CA VAL A 151 -16.05 -14.59 -8.61
C VAL A 151 -16.13 -14.08 -10.04
N ASN A 152 -17.36 -13.72 -10.45
CA ASN A 152 -17.59 -13.06 -11.72
C ASN A 152 -17.24 -11.57 -11.64
N VAL A 153 -16.42 -11.08 -12.56
CA VAL A 153 -15.97 -9.67 -12.60
C VAL A 153 -16.26 -8.97 -13.94
N ASN A 154 -16.96 -9.65 -14.85
CA ASN A 154 -17.28 -9.14 -16.19
C ASN A 154 -18.69 -8.52 -16.29
N ASP A 155 -19.18 -7.93 -15.22
CA ASP A 155 -20.55 -7.41 -15.11
C ASP A 155 -20.68 -5.90 -15.41
N GLY A 156 -19.56 -5.26 -15.79
CA GLY A 156 -19.51 -3.84 -16.05
C GLY A 156 -19.41 -2.97 -14.80
N GLU A 157 -19.10 -3.53 -13.63
CA GLU A 157 -18.78 -2.79 -12.40
C GLU A 157 -17.28 -2.81 -12.10
N TRP A 158 -16.86 -1.94 -11.17
CA TRP A 158 -15.47 -1.88 -10.71
C TRP A 158 -15.21 -3.00 -9.71
N HIS A 159 -14.17 -3.79 -9.95
CA HIS A 159 -13.69 -4.83 -9.04
C HIS A 159 -12.22 -4.64 -8.68
N HIS A 160 -11.88 -4.82 -7.41
CA HIS A 160 -10.50 -4.79 -6.94
C HIS A 160 -9.91 -6.20 -6.98
N ALA A 161 -8.99 -6.45 -7.90
CA ALA A 161 -8.37 -7.75 -8.11
C ALA A 161 -6.98 -7.80 -7.48
N VAL A 162 -6.71 -8.80 -6.64
CA VAL A 162 -5.40 -8.96 -5.98
C VAL A 162 -4.89 -10.39 -6.04
N GLY A 163 -3.71 -10.56 -6.64
CA GLY A 163 -2.95 -11.81 -6.60
C GLY A 163 -1.85 -11.75 -5.54
N VAL A 164 -1.78 -12.74 -4.66
CA VAL A 164 -0.75 -12.84 -3.61
C VAL A 164 -0.03 -14.18 -3.70
N TYR A 165 1.27 -14.16 -3.50
CA TYR A 165 2.07 -15.34 -3.19
C TYR A 165 2.91 -15.08 -1.93
N ASP A 166 2.70 -15.89 -0.89
CA ASP A 166 3.37 -15.73 0.41
C ASP A 166 4.63 -16.59 0.60
N GLY A 167 5.07 -17.28 -0.45
CA GLY A 167 6.17 -18.26 -0.40
C GLY A 167 5.70 -19.71 -0.17
N SER A 168 4.45 -19.90 0.27
CA SER A 168 3.85 -21.19 0.60
C SER A 168 2.41 -21.39 0.09
N LYS A 169 1.74 -20.32 -0.31
CA LYS A 169 0.38 -20.37 -0.81
C LYS A 169 0.10 -19.21 -1.76
N TYR A 170 -0.72 -19.49 -2.76
CA TYR A 170 -1.38 -18.46 -3.56
C TYR A 170 -2.71 -18.05 -2.96
N TYR A 171 -3.04 -16.79 -3.16
CA TYR A 171 -4.35 -16.23 -2.86
C TYR A 171 -4.77 -15.35 -4.03
N LEU A 172 -6.07 -15.37 -4.32
CA LEU A 172 -6.72 -14.42 -5.21
C LEU A 172 -7.84 -13.79 -4.41
N TYR A 173 -7.86 -12.46 -4.35
CA TYR A 173 -8.90 -11.69 -3.70
C TYR A 173 -9.65 -10.88 -4.75
N VAL A 174 -10.95 -10.73 -4.53
CA VAL A 174 -11.83 -9.84 -5.28
C VAL A 174 -12.58 -8.97 -4.27
N ASP A 175 -12.54 -7.65 -4.46
CA ASP A 175 -13.23 -6.67 -3.60
C ASP A 175 -12.86 -6.76 -2.11
N GLY A 176 -11.60 -7.14 -1.85
CA GLY A 176 -11.06 -7.24 -0.50
C GLY A 176 -11.42 -8.55 0.23
N GLU A 177 -12.21 -9.42 -0.40
CA GLU A 177 -12.55 -10.74 0.13
C GLU A 177 -11.72 -11.83 -0.58
N LEU A 178 -11.35 -12.88 0.17
CA LEU A 178 -10.63 -14.02 -0.39
C LEU A 178 -11.57 -14.82 -1.31
N ASP A 179 -11.25 -14.88 -2.60
CA ASP A 179 -11.98 -15.69 -3.58
C ASP A 179 -11.52 -17.15 -3.48
N VAL A 180 -10.23 -17.39 -3.75
CA VAL A 180 -9.65 -18.74 -3.78
C VAL A 180 -8.21 -18.75 -3.26
N SER A 181 -7.74 -19.92 -2.82
CA SER A 181 -6.34 -20.13 -2.43
C SER A 181 -5.85 -21.53 -2.77
N LYS A 182 -4.53 -21.69 -2.90
CA LYS A 182 -3.90 -22.97 -3.22
C LYS A 182 -2.48 -23.09 -2.66
N ASP A 183 -2.18 -24.22 -2.05
CA ASP A 183 -0.83 -24.52 -1.56
C ASP A 183 0.18 -24.62 -2.72
N THR A 184 1.35 -24.04 -2.53
CA THR A 184 2.49 -24.11 -3.45
C THR A 184 3.77 -23.83 -2.66
N SER A 185 4.97 -23.90 -3.23
CA SER A 185 6.18 -23.45 -2.52
C SER A 185 7.35 -23.28 -3.45
N GLY A 186 8.39 -22.55 -3.07
CA GLY A 186 9.62 -22.44 -3.86
C GLY A 186 9.88 -21.02 -4.35
N ALA A 187 10.91 -20.87 -5.17
CA ALA A 187 11.28 -19.56 -5.69
C ALA A 187 10.54 -19.30 -7.02
N MET A 188 10.03 -18.09 -7.19
CA MET A 188 9.52 -17.67 -8.49
C MET A 188 10.67 -17.50 -9.49
N SER A 189 10.38 -17.82 -10.75
CA SER A 189 11.24 -17.49 -11.87
C SER A 189 11.21 -15.99 -12.15
N THR A 190 12.36 -15.45 -12.56
CA THR A 190 12.46 -14.10 -13.12
C THR A 190 12.26 -14.14 -14.63
N SER A 191 12.02 -12.98 -15.24
CA SER A 191 11.77 -12.85 -16.67
C SER A 191 12.68 -11.77 -17.27
N SER A 192 13.05 -11.95 -18.53
CA SER A 192 13.72 -10.89 -19.32
C SER A 192 12.73 -9.97 -20.05
N TYR A 193 11.44 -10.27 -19.98
CA TYR A 193 10.39 -9.45 -20.56
C TYR A 193 10.02 -8.28 -19.64
N PRO A 194 9.59 -7.14 -20.21
CA PRO A 194 9.08 -6.04 -19.41
C PRO A 194 7.79 -6.38 -18.69
N VAL A 195 7.55 -5.66 -17.60
CA VAL A 195 6.26 -5.59 -16.92
C VAL A 195 5.29 -4.78 -17.78
N MET A 196 4.12 -5.34 -18.06
CA MET A 196 3.08 -4.72 -18.88
C MET A 196 1.74 -4.68 -18.15
N ILE A 197 1.04 -3.55 -18.28
CA ILE A 197 -0.37 -3.38 -17.91
C ILE A 197 -1.20 -3.38 -19.19
N GLY A 198 -2.25 -4.19 -19.25
CA GLY A 198 -3.13 -4.33 -20.42
C GLY A 198 -2.65 -5.30 -21.51
N ALA A 199 -1.44 -5.86 -21.40
CA ALA A 199 -0.93 -6.86 -22.35
C ALA A 199 0.10 -7.81 -21.72
N ASN A 200 0.60 -8.75 -22.53
CA ASN A 200 1.65 -9.70 -22.16
C ASN A 200 2.83 -9.58 -23.13
N ALA A 201 4.01 -9.25 -22.60
CA ALA A 201 5.21 -9.02 -23.40
C ALA A 201 5.76 -10.29 -24.08
N GLN A 202 5.39 -11.48 -23.58
CA GLN A 202 5.86 -12.77 -24.08
C GLN A 202 4.91 -13.38 -25.12
N GLN A 203 3.63 -12.99 -25.13
CA GLN A 203 2.58 -13.56 -25.97
C GLN A 203 1.64 -12.47 -26.49
N SER A 204 1.48 -12.39 -27.81
CA SER A 204 0.53 -11.49 -28.48
C SER A 204 -0.91 -12.02 -28.45
N GLY A 205 -1.91 -11.17 -28.69
CA GLY A 205 -3.31 -11.61 -28.79
C GLY A 205 -3.92 -11.88 -27.43
N ARG A 206 -3.53 -11.07 -26.43
CA ARG A 206 -3.95 -11.14 -25.03
C ARG A 206 -4.27 -9.76 -24.46
N GLU A 207 -4.57 -8.82 -25.34
CA GLU A 207 -4.80 -7.42 -25.02
C GLU A 207 -6.07 -7.26 -24.17
N PHE A 208 -6.00 -6.40 -23.17
CA PHE A 208 -7.10 -6.13 -22.27
C PHE A 208 -8.14 -5.23 -22.93
N GLU A 209 -9.41 -5.52 -22.71
CA GLU A 209 -10.54 -4.68 -23.12
C GLU A 209 -11.32 -4.28 -21.86
N GLY A 210 -11.30 -2.99 -21.52
CA GLY A 210 -11.90 -2.47 -20.30
C GLY A 210 -11.10 -1.34 -19.67
N LEU A 211 -11.37 -1.05 -18.40
CA LEU A 211 -10.67 -0.01 -17.65
C LEU A 211 -9.78 -0.62 -16.57
N ILE A 212 -8.59 -0.04 -16.37
CA ILE A 212 -7.67 -0.38 -15.28
C ILE A 212 -7.31 0.89 -14.50
N ASP A 213 -7.25 0.77 -13.18
CA ASP A 213 -6.94 1.84 -12.24
C ASP A 213 -6.06 1.33 -11.08
N ASP A 214 -5.26 2.22 -10.47
CA ASP A 214 -4.60 2.07 -9.18
C ASP A 214 -3.73 0.79 -9.06
N VAL A 215 -2.89 0.56 -10.06
CA VAL A 215 -2.07 -0.64 -10.22
C VAL A 215 -0.87 -0.61 -9.29
N ARG A 216 -0.66 -1.68 -8.51
CA ARG A 216 0.46 -1.81 -7.56
C ARG A 216 1.12 -3.17 -7.64
N VAL A 217 2.43 -3.18 -7.40
CA VAL A 217 3.22 -4.40 -7.19
C VAL A 217 4.11 -4.25 -5.97
N TYR A 218 4.12 -5.28 -5.12
CA TYR A 218 4.91 -5.37 -3.89
C TYR A 218 5.78 -6.62 -3.92
N LYS A 219 7.02 -6.53 -3.42
CA LYS A 219 7.92 -7.69 -3.24
C LYS A 219 7.73 -8.41 -1.89
N ARG A 220 6.51 -8.35 -1.36
CA ARG A 220 6.06 -9.04 -0.14
C ARG A 220 4.60 -9.45 -0.27
N ALA A 221 4.16 -10.37 0.59
CA ALA A 221 2.75 -10.66 0.75
C ALA A 221 2.08 -9.55 1.58
N LEU A 222 0.95 -9.05 1.09
CA LEU A 222 0.05 -8.19 1.88
C LEU A 222 -0.91 -9.06 2.70
N THR A 223 -1.25 -8.57 3.89
CA THR A 223 -2.32 -9.13 4.73
C THR A 223 -3.70 -8.66 4.27
N ASP A 224 -4.76 -9.34 4.70
CA ASP A 224 -6.16 -8.96 4.40
C ASP A 224 -6.45 -7.48 4.74
N VAL A 225 -5.95 -7.00 5.88
CA VAL A 225 -6.12 -5.60 6.31
C VAL A 225 -5.38 -4.63 5.38
N GLU A 226 -4.17 -4.98 4.95
CA GLU A 226 -3.42 -4.16 4.00
C GLU A 226 -4.09 -4.14 2.62
N ILE A 227 -4.69 -5.25 2.19
CA ILE A 227 -5.48 -5.34 0.95
C ILE A 227 -6.68 -4.39 1.01
N LEU A 228 -7.41 -4.35 2.12
CA LEU A 228 -8.51 -3.39 2.30
C LEU A 228 -8.02 -1.93 2.27
N GLY A 229 -6.85 -1.65 2.83
CA GLY A 229 -6.21 -0.34 2.75
C GLY A 229 -5.87 0.06 1.32
N VAL A 230 -5.24 -0.85 0.56
CA VAL A 230 -4.92 -0.71 -0.87
C VAL A 230 -6.18 -0.44 -1.70
N MET A 231 -7.24 -1.20 -1.46
CA MET A 231 -8.53 -1.05 -2.15
C MET A 231 -9.14 0.35 -1.95
N ALA A 232 -8.97 0.95 -0.78
CA ALA A 232 -9.46 2.30 -0.47
C ALA A 232 -8.57 3.44 -1.04
N GLY A 233 -7.55 3.13 -1.86
CA GLY A 233 -6.57 4.08 -2.37
C GLY A 233 -5.45 4.42 -1.38
N GLY A 234 -5.37 3.69 -0.27
CA GLY A 234 -4.19 3.66 0.59
C GLY A 234 -3.01 2.97 -0.10
N GLY A 235 -1.80 3.23 0.36
CA GLY A 235 -0.68 2.31 0.10
C GLY A 235 -0.80 1.06 0.98
N ALA A 236 0.20 0.18 0.97
CA ALA A 236 0.33 -0.80 2.06
C ALA A 236 0.78 -0.01 3.31
N GLN A 237 -0.22 0.62 3.89
CA GLN A 237 -0.13 1.65 4.89
C GLN A 237 -0.08 0.98 6.24
N TYR A 238 0.75 1.51 7.14
CA TYR A 238 0.94 0.96 8.48
C TYR A 238 -0.37 1.22 9.25
N PRO A 239 -1.23 0.21 9.47
CA PRO A 239 -2.48 0.45 10.19
C PRO A 239 -2.22 0.76 11.67
N PHE A 240 -0.98 0.53 12.14
CA PHE A 240 -0.54 0.73 13.50
C PHE A 240 0.40 1.92 13.65
N ALA A 241 0.37 2.54 14.84
CA ALA A 241 1.39 3.51 15.23
C ALA A 241 2.78 2.87 15.21
N SER A 242 3.80 3.64 14.83
CA SER A 242 5.17 3.12 14.67
C SER A 242 6.24 4.17 14.97
N GLY A 243 7.50 3.75 15.06
CA GLY A 243 8.64 4.65 15.26
C GLY A 243 8.58 5.44 16.58
N PRO A 244 8.50 4.77 17.75
CA PRO A 244 8.51 5.47 19.03
C PRO A 244 9.81 6.25 19.20
N ALA A 245 9.68 7.48 19.69
CA ALA A 245 10.76 8.36 20.10
C ALA A 245 10.45 8.85 21.52
N PRO A 246 11.23 8.44 22.54
CA PRO A 246 12.41 7.57 22.46
C PRO A 246 12.15 6.17 21.90
N ARG A 247 13.19 5.59 21.27
CA ARG A 247 13.13 4.21 20.79
C ARG A 247 12.97 3.25 21.97
N ASP A 248 12.33 2.12 21.73
CA ASP A 248 12.17 1.07 22.74
C ASP A 248 13.54 0.68 23.33
N GLY A 249 13.61 0.67 24.67
CA GLY A 249 14.85 0.38 25.40
C GLY A 249 15.89 1.51 25.44
N ALA A 250 15.57 2.71 24.95
CA ALA A 250 16.46 3.87 25.07
C ALA A 250 16.59 4.33 26.52
N TYR A 251 17.83 4.61 26.94
CA TYR A 251 18.11 5.19 28.25
C TYR A 251 17.91 6.70 28.22
N HIS A 252 17.03 7.20 29.09
CA HIS A 252 16.84 8.64 29.32
C HIS A 252 17.31 9.01 30.72
N ALA A 253 18.28 9.94 30.78
CA ALA A 253 18.85 10.44 32.03
C ALA A 253 18.01 11.59 32.63
N ASP A 254 17.07 12.13 31.85
CA ASP A 254 16.22 13.24 32.25
C ASP A 254 15.01 12.73 33.05
N THR A 255 14.56 13.53 34.02
CA THR A 255 13.41 13.20 34.87
C THR A 255 12.07 13.34 34.16
N TRP A 256 12.05 13.85 32.93
CA TRP A 256 10.89 14.02 32.07
C TRP A 256 11.23 13.67 30.62
N ALA A 257 10.22 13.27 29.85
CA ALA A 257 10.37 12.94 28.44
C ALA A 257 9.12 13.31 27.63
N THR A 258 9.34 13.63 26.36
CA THR A 258 8.27 13.65 25.35
C THR A 258 8.35 12.34 24.59
N LEU A 259 7.32 11.52 24.73
CA LEU A 259 7.08 10.35 23.92
C LEU A 259 6.41 10.81 22.63
N SER A 260 6.83 10.29 21.50
CA SER A 260 6.21 10.58 20.20
C SER A 260 6.27 9.36 19.31
N TRP A 261 5.38 9.29 18.34
CA TRP A 261 5.27 8.19 17.39
C TRP A 261 4.79 8.71 16.05
N ARG A 262 4.82 7.87 15.03
CA ARG A 262 4.09 8.07 13.78
C ARG A 262 2.68 7.51 13.96
N ALA A 263 1.67 8.27 13.57
CA ALA A 263 0.29 7.80 13.53
C ALA A 263 0.10 6.61 12.57
N GLY A 264 -0.81 5.72 12.91
CA GLY A 264 -1.35 4.77 11.94
C GLY A 264 -2.14 5.53 10.87
N ASP A 265 -2.09 5.07 9.63
CA ASP A 265 -2.55 5.87 8.49
C ASP A 265 -4.08 6.12 8.45
N TYR A 266 -4.85 5.39 9.28
CA TYR A 266 -6.29 5.59 9.52
C TYR A 266 -6.64 5.87 11.00
N ALA A 267 -5.63 6.05 11.84
CA ALA A 267 -5.83 6.24 13.28
C ALA A 267 -6.33 7.66 13.57
N VAL A 268 -7.56 7.76 14.10
CA VAL A 268 -8.11 9.03 14.62
C VAL A 268 -7.66 9.31 16.07
N SER A 269 -7.19 8.27 16.77
CA SER A 269 -6.58 8.36 18.09
C SER A 269 -5.70 7.14 18.37
N HIS A 270 -4.89 7.21 19.43
CA HIS A 270 -3.92 6.19 19.84
C HIS A 270 -4.00 5.95 21.34
N ASP A 271 -4.14 4.69 21.75
CA ASP A 271 -4.14 4.34 23.16
C ASP A 271 -2.71 4.20 23.68
N VAL A 272 -2.39 4.93 24.75
CA VAL A 272 -1.03 4.98 25.32
C VAL A 272 -0.97 4.15 26.59
N TYR A 273 0.03 3.26 26.69
CA TYR A 273 0.26 2.41 27.86
C TYR A 273 1.68 2.61 28.40
N LEU A 274 1.80 2.75 29.71
CA LEU A 274 3.08 2.97 30.40
C LEU A 274 3.11 2.19 31.73
N SER A 275 4.08 1.28 31.86
CA SER A 275 4.37 0.51 33.07
C SER A 275 5.87 0.25 33.20
N ASP A 276 6.33 0.03 34.43
CA ASP A 276 7.69 -0.46 34.73
C ASP A 276 7.85 -1.97 34.43
N ASN A 277 6.75 -2.66 34.13
CA ASN A 277 6.71 -4.05 33.70
C ASN A 277 6.24 -4.18 32.25
N PHE A 278 7.06 -4.82 31.41
CA PHE A 278 6.77 -5.05 29.99
C PHE A 278 5.48 -5.85 29.76
N ASP A 279 5.21 -6.86 30.60
CA ASP A 279 4.04 -7.74 30.44
C ASP A 279 2.72 -6.99 30.69
N ASP A 280 2.72 -5.98 31.56
CA ASP A 280 1.54 -5.15 31.83
C ASP A 280 1.19 -4.26 30.64
N VAL A 281 2.21 -3.79 29.91
CA VAL A 281 2.03 -2.99 28.69
C VAL A 281 1.59 -3.89 27.53
N GLY A 282 2.24 -5.03 27.34
CA GLY A 282 1.93 -5.98 26.25
C GLY A 282 0.57 -6.66 26.38
N SER A 283 0.03 -6.78 27.61
CA SER A 283 -1.31 -7.31 27.87
C SER A 283 -2.41 -6.25 27.90
N GLY A 284 -2.07 -4.96 27.73
CA GLY A 284 -3.03 -3.86 27.76
C GLY A 284 -3.72 -3.69 29.11
N ARG A 285 -2.98 -3.93 30.21
CA ARG A 285 -3.55 -3.89 31.56
C ARG A 285 -4.09 -2.49 31.91
N ALA A 286 -5.23 -2.45 32.59
CA ALA A 286 -5.97 -1.20 32.82
C ALA A 286 -5.19 -0.13 33.62
N ASP A 287 -4.25 -0.55 34.48
CA ASP A 287 -3.37 0.36 35.23
C ASP A 287 -2.20 0.90 34.40
N ALA A 288 -1.80 0.18 33.35
CA ALA A 288 -0.83 0.65 32.36
C ALA A 288 -1.44 1.70 31.42
N PHE A 289 -2.75 1.69 31.16
CA PHE A 289 -3.42 2.64 30.27
C PHE A 289 -3.37 4.09 30.77
N LYS A 290 -2.98 5.03 29.89
CA LYS A 290 -2.81 6.46 30.18
C LYS A 290 -3.71 7.38 29.35
N GLY A 291 -4.60 6.81 28.55
CA GLY A 291 -5.59 7.52 27.76
C GLY A 291 -5.38 7.42 26.26
N SER A 292 -6.43 7.78 25.51
CA SER A 292 -6.41 7.86 24.06
C SER A 292 -5.96 9.27 23.62
N GLN A 293 -4.96 9.34 22.75
CA GLN A 293 -4.37 10.58 22.25
C GLN A 293 -4.71 10.77 20.77
N SER A 294 -5.35 11.90 20.43
CA SER A 294 -5.53 12.30 19.02
C SER A 294 -4.25 12.87 18.40
N GLU A 295 -3.33 13.34 19.24
CA GLU A 295 -2.00 13.79 18.81
C GLU A 295 -1.00 12.62 18.83
N THR A 296 0.13 12.77 18.14
CA THR A 296 1.18 11.75 18.03
C THR A 296 2.30 11.94 19.05
N MET A 297 1.96 12.50 20.21
CA MET A 297 2.90 12.77 21.30
C MET A 297 2.23 12.70 22.68
N TYR A 298 3.03 12.38 23.70
CA TYR A 298 2.61 12.28 25.09
C TYR A 298 3.75 12.67 26.03
N ILE A 299 3.49 13.56 27.00
CA ILE A 299 4.52 14.07 27.93
C ILE A 299 4.43 13.31 29.25
N VAL A 300 5.59 12.93 29.79
CA VAL A 300 5.74 12.18 31.05
C VAL A 300 6.81 12.79 31.94
N GLY A 301 6.75 12.53 33.25
CA GLY A 301 7.80 12.92 34.20
C GLY A 301 7.79 14.41 34.60
N PHE A 302 6.71 15.12 34.31
CA PHE A 302 6.57 16.56 34.55
C PHE A 302 5.35 16.85 35.44
N PRO A 303 5.41 17.80 36.39
CA PRO A 303 4.27 18.17 37.22
C PRO A 303 3.04 18.55 36.38
N GLY A 304 1.91 17.89 36.63
CA GLY A 304 0.69 18.04 35.83
C GLY A 304 0.51 16.99 34.73
N PHE A 305 1.44 16.05 34.59
CA PHE A 305 1.40 14.94 33.62
C PHE A 305 1.58 13.58 34.30
N ALA A 306 1.55 12.49 33.52
CA ALA A 306 1.80 11.15 34.02
C ALA A 306 3.21 11.03 34.63
N TYR A 307 3.33 10.35 35.77
CA TYR A 307 4.53 10.33 36.62
C TYR A 307 4.96 11.75 37.06
N PRO A 308 4.11 12.49 37.80
CA PRO A 308 4.36 13.90 38.11
C PRO A 308 5.56 14.14 39.03
N ASP A 309 6.01 13.09 39.74
CA ASP A 309 7.19 13.10 40.61
C ASP A 309 8.50 12.78 39.86
N GLY A 310 8.43 12.60 38.53
CA GLY A 310 9.56 12.28 37.65
C GLY A 310 9.71 10.79 37.32
N LEU A 311 10.48 10.49 36.27
CA LEU A 311 10.85 9.12 35.89
C LEU A 311 11.98 8.60 36.80
N VAL A 312 11.84 7.37 37.32
CA VAL A 312 12.84 6.74 38.21
C VAL A 312 13.68 5.71 37.42
N PRO A 313 15.02 5.82 37.39
CA PRO A 313 15.86 4.78 36.78
C PRO A 313 15.77 3.46 37.58
N PRO A 314 15.64 2.27 36.96
CA PRO A 314 15.78 1.98 35.54
C PRO A 314 14.47 1.47 34.91
N THR A 315 13.43 2.28 34.65
CA THR A 315 12.36 1.99 33.65
C THR A 315 11.37 3.17 33.51
N PRO A 316 10.57 3.33 32.42
CA PRO A 316 9.77 2.30 31.74
C PRO A 316 9.97 2.13 30.23
N THR A 317 9.77 0.89 29.77
CA THR A 317 9.47 0.52 28.38
C THR A 317 8.11 1.09 27.96
N VAL A 318 8.05 1.69 26.78
CA VAL A 318 6.86 2.32 26.20
C VAL A 318 6.32 1.41 25.10
N TRP A 319 5.00 1.22 25.02
CA TRP A 319 4.36 0.57 23.88
C TRP A 319 2.98 1.19 23.62
N CYS A 320 2.63 1.37 22.35
CA CYS A 320 1.31 1.82 21.90
C CYS A 320 0.62 0.68 21.13
N PRO A 321 -0.47 0.08 21.64
CA PRO A 321 -1.31 -0.80 20.85
C PRO A 321 -2.24 -0.04 19.89
N ALA A 322 -2.72 -0.83 18.93
CA ALA A 322 -3.71 -0.61 17.89
C ALA A 322 -5.01 0.13 18.30
N PRO A 323 -5.79 0.64 17.32
CA PRO A 323 -7.07 1.30 17.58
C PRO A 323 -8.08 0.40 18.28
N PRO A 324 -9.09 0.99 18.94
CA PRO A 324 -10.16 0.26 19.59
C PRO A 324 -10.89 -0.62 18.59
N ILE A 325 -11.11 -1.87 18.97
CA ILE A 325 -12.10 -2.75 18.35
C ILE A 325 -13.43 -2.00 18.43
N THR A 326 -13.90 -1.45 17.31
CA THR A 326 -15.27 -0.95 17.21
C THR A 326 -16.18 -2.17 17.28
N GLY A 327 -16.76 -2.39 18.46
CA GLY A 327 -17.80 -3.39 18.64
C GLY A 327 -19.05 -3.03 17.86
N GLU A 328 -19.59 -4.02 17.15
CA GLU A 328 -20.98 -4.43 17.35
C GLU A 328 -20.99 -5.75 18.13
#